data_AF-A0AAD3N7X9-F1
#
_entry.id   AF-A0AAD3N7X9-F1
#
_cell.length_a   1.000
_cell.length_b   1.000
_cell.length_c   1.000
_cell.angle_alpha   90.00
_cell.angle_beta   90.00
_cell.angle_gamma   90.00
#
_symmetry.space_group_name_H-M   'P 1'
#
loop_
_entity.id
_entity.type
_entity.pdbx_description
1 polymer ?
#
loop_
_entity_poly.entity_id
_entity_poly.type
_entity_poly.pdbx_seq_one_letter_code
_entity_poly.pdbx_strand_id
1 'polypeptide(L)'
;MATLYQGNYLNGRKPAELVQIAILTLCSQLKDDAVALVDVFAPTDFILNSPIGNADGQLYRNLWSTVMQGSEVVNRPSWWKEFCSDKPVVGSLRSKL
;
A
#
# COMPACT_ATOMS: atom_id res chain seq x y z
N MET A 1 -5.15 -6.06 -25.77
CA MET A 1 -6.31 -6.74 -26.40
C MET A 1 -6.86 -6.00 -27.60
N ALA A 2 -7.17 -4.69 -27.52
CA ALA A 2 -7.74 -3.92 -28.64
C ALA A 2 -6.97 -4.05 -29.97
N THR A 3 -5.64 -3.99 -29.94
CA THR A 3 -4.77 -4.15 -31.13
C THR A 3 -4.93 -5.52 -31.80
N LEU A 4 -5.15 -6.60 -31.02
CA LEU A 4 -5.29 -7.96 -31.54
C LEU A 4 -6.67 -8.18 -32.21
N TYR A 5 -7.72 -7.51 -31.72
CA TYR A 5 -9.03 -7.49 -32.37
C TYR A 5 -9.03 -6.60 -33.62
N GLN A 6 -8.39 -5.44 -33.56
CA GLN A 6 -8.27 -4.54 -34.71
C GLN A 6 -7.48 -5.18 -35.86
N GLY A 7 -6.44 -5.96 -35.53
CA GLY A 7 -5.69 -6.76 -36.50
C GLY A 7 -6.41 -8.04 -36.95
N ASN A 8 -7.65 -8.28 -36.51
CA ASN A 8 -8.46 -9.45 -36.81
C ASN A 8 -7.84 -10.80 -36.41
N TYR A 9 -6.86 -10.79 -35.49
CA TYR A 9 -6.23 -12.00 -34.93
C TYR A 9 -7.12 -12.68 -33.88
N LEU A 10 -7.95 -11.90 -33.19
CA LEU A 10 -8.93 -12.39 -32.21
C LEU A 10 -10.33 -11.96 -32.64
N ASN A 11 -11.30 -12.85 -32.48
CA ASN A 11 -12.71 -12.60 -32.80
C ASN A 11 -13.63 -13.15 -31.72
N GLY A 12 -14.76 -12.46 -31.47
CA GLY A 12 -15.72 -12.81 -30.42
C GLY A 12 -15.18 -12.61 -28.99
N ARG A 13 -15.97 -12.99 -27.98
CA ARG A 13 -15.61 -12.79 -26.56
C ARG A 13 -14.66 -13.85 -25.98
N LYS A 14 -14.77 -15.09 -26.47
CA LYS A 14 -14.08 -16.26 -25.92
C LYS A 14 -12.56 -16.09 -25.77
N PRO A 15 -11.82 -15.50 -26.73
CA PRO A 15 -10.38 -15.30 -26.55
C PRO A 15 -10.03 -14.36 -25.40
N ALA A 16 -10.82 -13.31 -25.16
CA ALA A 16 -10.59 -12.40 -24.05
C ALA A 16 -10.86 -13.08 -22.70
N GLU A 17 -11.91 -13.90 -22.62
CA GLU A 17 -12.21 -14.70 -21.43
C GLU A 17 -11.09 -15.71 -21.13
N LEU A 18 -10.61 -16.41 -22.15
CA LEU A 18 -9.49 -17.35 -22.00
C LEU A 18 -8.21 -16.68 -21.52
N VAL A 19 -7.88 -15.49 -22.06
CA VAL A 19 -6.72 -14.73 -21.59
C VAL A 19 -6.88 -14.32 -20.13
N GLN A 20 -8.05 -13.84 -19.72
CA GLN A 20 -8.29 -13.49 -18.32
C GLN A 20 -8.15 -14.70 -17.39
N ILE A 21 -8.74 -15.84 -17.77
CA ILE A 21 -8.63 -17.09 -17.01
C ILE A 21 -7.17 -17.51 -16.93
N ALA A 22 -6.43 -17.49 -18.05
CA ALA A 22 -5.03 -17.87 -18.08
C ALA A 22 -4.18 -16.97 -17.18
N ILE A 23 -4.40 -15.65 -17.17
CA ILE A 23 -3.72 -14.71 -16.26
C ILE A 23 -3.98 -15.10 -14.80
N LEU A 24 -5.23 -15.35 -14.42
CA LEU A 24 -5.58 -15.73 -13.05
C LEU A 24 -4.97 -17.08 -12.66
N THR A 25 -4.96 -18.05 -13.57
CA THR A 25 -4.32 -19.36 -13.34
C THR A 25 -2.82 -19.19 -13.14
N LEU A 26 -2.14 -18.40 -13.95
CA LEU A 26 -0.71 -18.13 -13.81
C LEU A 26 -0.39 -17.39 -12.51
N CYS A 27 -1.20 -16.38 -12.14
CA CYS A 27 -1.05 -15.70 -10.86
C CYS A 27 -1.24 -16.66 -9.68
N SER A 28 -2.17 -17.62 -9.77
CA SER A 28 -2.36 -18.63 -8.73
C SER A 28 -1.18 -19.59 -8.63
N GLN A 29 -0.55 -19.95 -9.76
CA GLN A 29 0.63 -20.80 -9.78
C GLN A 29 1.85 -20.09 -9.18
N LEU A 30 2.02 -18.80 -9.48
CA LEU A 30 3.15 -17.99 -8.98
C LEU A 30 3.02 -17.60 -7.50
N LYS A 31 1.82 -17.68 -6.93
CA LYS A 31 1.54 -17.17 -5.58
C LYS A 31 2.45 -17.79 -4.51
N ASP A 32 2.66 -19.10 -4.56
CA ASP A 32 3.38 -19.82 -3.50
C ASP A 32 4.89 -19.55 -3.56
N ASP A 33 5.42 -19.26 -4.75
CA ASP A 33 6.83 -18.92 -4.98
C ASP A 33 7.11 -17.41 -4.96
N ALA A 34 6.09 -16.57 -4.78
CA ALA A 34 6.21 -15.11 -4.94
C ALA A 34 7.27 -14.49 -4.03
N VAL A 35 7.39 -14.97 -2.78
CA VAL A 35 8.39 -14.48 -1.83
C VAL A 35 9.81 -14.84 -2.29
N ALA A 36 10.04 -16.13 -2.64
CA ALA A 36 11.34 -16.59 -3.11
C ALA A 36 11.80 -15.89 -4.39
N LEU A 37 10.86 -15.61 -5.32
CA LEU A 37 11.15 -14.87 -6.54
C LEU A 37 11.59 -13.43 -6.26
N VAL A 38 10.96 -12.76 -5.29
CA VAL A 38 11.34 -11.39 -4.89
C VAL A 38 12.67 -11.39 -4.14
N ASP A 39 12.89 -12.37 -3.25
CA ASP A 39 14.12 -12.47 -2.44
C ASP A 39 15.39 -12.61 -3.29
N VAL A 40 15.32 -13.26 -4.45
CA VAL A 40 16.45 -13.38 -5.40
C VAL A 40 16.90 -12.00 -5.92
N PHE A 41 15.99 -11.05 -6.04
CA PHE A 41 16.27 -9.71 -6.54
C PHE A 41 16.38 -8.66 -5.43
N ALA A 42 15.93 -8.97 -4.22
CA ALA A 42 15.80 -8.00 -3.14
C ALA A 42 17.18 -7.45 -2.75
N PRO A 43 17.39 -6.13 -2.79
CA PRO A 43 18.57 -5.52 -2.19
C PRO A 43 18.47 -5.63 -0.67
N THR A 44 19.60 -5.46 0.03
CA THR A 44 19.63 -5.48 1.50
C THR A 44 18.63 -4.51 2.12
N ASP A 45 18.06 -4.83 3.29
CA ASP A 45 17.02 -4.04 3.97
C ASP A 45 17.40 -2.55 4.17
N PHE A 46 18.69 -2.26 4.34
CA PHE A 46 19.19 -0.88 4.41
C PHE A 46 18.90 -0.06 3.14
N ILE A 47 19.07 -0.67 1.97
CA ILE A 47 18.80 -0.04 0.67
C ILE A 47 17.30 0.00 0.41
N LEU A 48 16.59 -1.09 0.76
CA LEU A 48 15.13 -1.17 0.61
C LEU A 48 14.41 -0.10 1.45
N ASN A 49 14.98 0.22 2.63
CA ASN A 49 14.53 1.29 3.53
C ASN A 49 13.01 1.29 3.75
N SER A 50 12.45 0.09 3.93
CA SER A 50 11.01 -0.13 4.08
C SER A 50 10.75 -0.99 5.30
N PRO A 51 10.02 -0.49 6.32
CA PRO A 51 9.68 -1.30 7.49
C PRO A 51 8.71 -2.45 7.14
N ILE A 52 7.97 -2.33 6.04
CA ILE A 52 7.00 -3.35 5.59
C ILE A 52 7.70 -4.47 4.81
N GLY A 53 8.75 -4.12 4.07
CA GLY A 53 9.50 -5.05 3.21
C GLY A 53 10.71 -5.69 3.91
N ASN A 54 10.86 -5.54 5.22
CA ASN A 54 12.00 -6.08 5.95
C ASN A 54 12.02 -7.62 5.89
N ALA A 55 13.19 -8.21 5.64
CA ALA A 55 13.36 -9.66 5.44
C ALA A 55 12.97 -10.53 6.65
N ASP A 56 12.88 -9.96 7.86
CA ASP A 56 12.52 -10.68 9.09
C ASP A 56 11.03 -11.06 9.19
N GLY A 57 10.18 -10.55 8.29
CA GLY A 57 8.75 -10.78 8.27
C GLY A 57 7.98 -10.16 9.44
N GLN A 58 8.60 -9.35 10.29
CA GLN A 58 7.99 -8.77 11.49
C GLN A 58 7.30 -7.42 11.22
N LEU A 59 6.38 -7.41 10.24
CA LEU A 59 5.69 -6.22 9.74
C LEU A 59 5.25 -5.22 10.81
N TYR A 60 4.42 -5.66 11.76
CA TYR A 60 3.83 -4.77 12.76
C TYR A 60 4.87 -4.20 13.72
N ARG A 61 5.86 -5.02 14.09
CA ARG A 61 6.95 -4.60 14.99
C ARG A 61 7.81 -3.54 14.30
N ASN A 62 8.18 -3.79 13.05
CA ASN A 62 9.03 -2.89 12.28
C ASN A 62 8.32 -1.55 12.06
N LEU A 63 7.05 -1.59 11.63
CA LEU A 63 6.24 -0.39 11.42
C LEU A 63 6.08 0.40 12.72
N TRP A 64 5.73 -0.25 13.83
CA TRP A 64 5.65 0.39 15.13
C TRP A 64 6.98 1.03 15.53
N SER A 65 8.10 0.32 15.37
CA SER A 65 9.42 0.82 15.72
C SER A 65 9.81 2.05 14.90
N THR A 66 9.53 2.06 13.59
CA THR A 66 9.80 3.19 12.70
C THR A 66 8.93 4.40 13.04
N VAL A 67 7.65 4.18 13.35
CA VAL A 67 6.76 5.28 13.78
C VAL A 67 7.24 5.88 15.09
N MET A 68 7.63 5.05 16.08
CA MET A 68 8.11 5.53 17.38
C MET A 68 9.47 6.23 17.32
N GLN A 69 10.28 5.99 16.29
CA GLN A 69 11.54 6.71 16.06
C GLN A 69 11.32 8.14 15.54
N GLY A 70 10.10 8.48 15.10
CA GLY A 70 9.77 9.83 14.68
C GLY A 70 9.86 10.86 15.81
N SER A 71 10.21 12.10 15.46
CA SER A 71 10.21 13.22 16.42
C SER A 71 8.78 13.58 16.83
N GLU A 72 8.58 13.92 18.10
CA GLU A 72 7.31 14.44 18.65
C GLU A 72 6.10 13.49 18.51
N VAL A 73 6.31 12.18 18.36
CA VAL A 73 5.23 11.20 18.09
C VAL A 73 4.31 10.96 19.30
N VAL A 74 4.88 10.91 20.50
CA VAL A 74 4.13 10.68 21.76
C VAL A 74 3.77 12.00 22.44
N ASN A 75 4.41 13.10 22.03
CA ASN A 75 4.23 14.40 22.63
C ASN A 75 2.95 15.08 22.12
N ARG A 76 2.44 16.01 22.93
CA ARG A 76 1.38 16.90 22.43
C ARG A 76 1.98 17.76 21.32
N PRO A 77 1.28 17.92 20.18
CA PRO A 77 1.74 18.81 19.14
C PRO A 77 1.80 20.25 19.66
N SER A 78 2.70 21.05 19.07
CA SER A 78 2.94 22.45 19.50
C SER A 78 1.67 23.30 19.57
N TRP A 79 0.74 23.08 18.64
CA TRP A 79 -0.54 23.78 18.52
C TRP A 79 -1.66 23.23 19.44
N TRP A 80 -1.39 22.21 20.26
CA TRP A 80 -2.42 21.59 21.12
C TRP A 80 -3.15 22.60 22.03
N LYS A 81 -2.43 23.61 22.52
CA LYS A 81 -2.99 24.64 23.41
C LYS A 81 -4.01 25.53 22.70
N GLU A 82 -3.77 25.87 21.43
CA GLU A 82 -4.66 26.72 20.61
C GLU A 82 -6.05 26.08 20.47
N PHE A 83 -6.10 24.77 20.23
CA PHE A 83 -7.35 24.01 20.15
C PHE A 83 -8.11 23.93 21.48
N CYS A 84 -7.38 23.87 22.60
CA CYS A 84 -7.99 23.80 23.93
C CYS A 84 -8.53 25.17 24.39
N SER A 85 -7.91 26.27 23.97
CA SER A 85 -8.33 27.62 24.29
C SER A 85 -9.57 28.06 23.50
N ASP A 86 -9.64 27.75 22.21
CA ASP A 86 -10.75 28.11 21.33
C ASP A 86 -11.63 26.91 20.96
N LYS A 87 -12.08 26.17 21.98
CA LYS A 87 -12.97 25.02 21.75
C LYS A 87 -14.31 25.51 21.17
N PRO A 88 -14.72 25.10 19.96
CA PRO A 88 -16.03 25.47 19.43
C PRO A 88 -17.12 24.83 20.30
N VAL A 89 -18.11 25.63 20.68
CA VAL A 89 -19.29 25.14 21.41
C VAL A 89 -20.06 24.21 20.48
N VAL A 90 -20.23 22.95 20.88
CA VAL A 90 -20.97 21.94 20.10
C VAL A 90 -22.39 22.46 19.89
N GLY A 91 -22.77 22.73 18.63
CA GLY A 91 -24.06 23.30 18.24
C GLY A 91 -24.05 24.79 17.86
N SER A 92 -22.89 25.47 17.84
CA SER A 92 -22.81 26.84 17.34
C SER A 92 -22.94 26.90 15.82
N LEU A 93 -23.97 27.60 15.32
CA LEU A 93 -24.15 27.90 13.88
C LEU A 93 -23.24 29.02 13.36
N ARG A 94 -22.42 29.65 14.21
CA ARG A 94 -21.48 30.69 13.79
C ARG A 94 -20.04 30.22 13.91
N SER A 95 -19.35 30.23 12.78
CA SER A 95 -17.89 30.15 12.70
C SER A 95 -17.30 31.39 13.37
N LYS A 96 -16.49 31.20 14.41
CA LYS A 96 -15.61 32.26 14.92
C LYS A 96 -14.33 32.20 14.10
N LEU A 97 -14.28 33.00 13.04
CA LEU A 97 -13.05 33.43 12.37
C LEU A 97 -12.44 34.57 13.19
#